data_AF-A0A0S9K657-F1
#
_entry.id   AF-A0A0S9K657-F1
#
_cell.length_a   1.000
_cell.length_b   1.000
_cell.length_c   1.000
_cell.angle_alpha   90.00
_cell.angle_beta   90.00
_cell.angle_gamma   90.00
#
_symmetry.space_group_name_H-M   'P 1'
#
loop_
_entity.id
_entity.type
_entity.pdbx_description
1 polymer ?
#
loop_
_entity_poly.entity_id
_entity_poly.type
_entity_poly.pdbx_seq_one_letter_code
_entity_poly.pdbx_strand_id
1 'polypeptide(L)' 'MTDSTGTQDSPVEDGSDDATIEEKLRGLVAQIRRDFHTGVSPDPEEDLRRRLGDSGIEISDDEFEKLLADINAE' A
#
# COMPACT_ATOMS: atom_id res chain seq x y z
N MET A 1 -35.60 -6.45 12.56
CA MET A 1 -34.91 -5.15 12.57
C MET A 1 -33.44 -5.47 12.51
N THR A 2 -32.77 -4.96 11.48
CA THR A 2 -31.45 -5.35 10.97
C THR A 2 -30.33 -4.81 11.85
N ASP A 3 -29.45 -5.70 12.29
CA ASP A 3 -28.21 -5.37 12.99
C ASP A 3 -27.06 -6.23 12.43
N SER A 4 -25.83 -5.71 12.54
CA SER A 4 -24.52 -6.25 12.11
C SER A 4 -24.10 -5.92 10.65
N THR A 5 -23.43 -4.79 10.36
CA THR A 5 -21.98 -4.44 10.52
C THR A 5 -21.00 -5.30 9.73
N GLY A 6 -20.28 -4.62 8.83
CA GLY A 6 -18.96 -5.03 8.35
C GLY A 6 -18.94 -5.58 6.93
N THR A 7 -18.94 -4.69 5.93
CA THR A 7 -18.34 -5.04 4.63
C THR A 7 -16.84 -5.18 4.87
N GLN A 8 -16.39 -6.37 5.26
CA GLN A 8 -14.99 -6.75 5.15
C GLN A 8 -14.71 -7.01 3.68
N ASP A 9 -14.31 -5.96 2.96
CA ASP A 9 -13.74 -6.06 1.62
C ASP A 9 -12.21 -6.11 1.75
N SER A 10 -11.72 -7.19 2.33
CA SER A 10 -10.28 -7.46 2.35
C SER A 10 -10.10 -8.96 2.19
N PRO A 11 -9.21 -9.43 1.30
CA PRO A 11 -9.05 -10.85 1.04
C PRO A 11 -8.63 -11.56 2.32
N VAL A 12 -9.30 -12.66 2.65
CA VAL A 12 -8.78 -13.64 3.60
C VAL A 12 -7.65 -14.37 2.89
N GLU A 13 -6.40 -13.96 3.09
CA GLU A 13 -5.23 -14.66 2.55
C GLU A 13 -4.85 -15.84 3.48
N ASP A 14 -5.32 -17.03 3.07
CA ASP A 14 -4.88 -18.35 3.54
C ASP A 14 -3.40 -18.56 3.18
N GLY A 15 -2.60 -19.00 4.14
CA GLY A 15 -1.13 -18.92 4.06
C GLY A 15 -0.47 -19.92 3.11
N SER A 16 0.70 -19.56 2.59
CA SER A 16 1.90 -20.42 2.42
C SER A 16 3.01 -19.67 1.64
N ASP A 17 4.19 -19.53 2.26
CA ASP A 17 5.53 -19.23 1.71
C ASP A 17 5.80 -18.05 0.77
N ASP A 18 4.79 -17.29 0.35
CA ASP A 18 4.96 -15.99 -0.30
C ASP A 18 4.56 -14.90 0.70
N ALA A 19 5.40 -13.88 0.92
CA ALA A 19 4.99 -12.73 1.73
C ALA A 19 3.64 -12.23 1.22
N THR A 20 2.66 -12.05 2.12
CA THR A 20 1.30 -11.68 1.73
C THR A 20 1.33 -10.36 0.95
N ILE A 21 0.32 -10.09 0.13
CA ILE A 21 0.29 -8.85 -0.66
C ILE A 21 0.40 -7.63 0.28
N GLU A 22 -0.20 -7.73 1.46
CA GLU A 22 -0.09 -6.72 2.54
C GLU A 22 1.34 -6.54 3.07
N GLU A 23 2.12 -7.61 3.23
CA GLU A 23 3.51 -7.52 3.66
C GLU A 23 4.40 -6.87 2.59
N LYS A 24 4.19 -7.22 1.32
CA LYS A 24 4.88 -6.60 0.18
C LYS A 24 4.56 -5.11 0.10
N LEU A 25 3.28 -4.76 0.23
CA LEU A 25 2.80 -3.39 0.20
C LEU A 25 3.39 -2.56 1.35
N ARG A 26 3.40 -3.09 2.58
CA ARG A 26 4.00 -2.42 3.74
C ARG A 26 5.49 -2.16 3.55
N GLY A 27 6.25 -3.14 3.05
CA GLY A 27 7.68 -2.97 2.78
C GLY A 27 7.96 -1.91 1.72
N LEU A 28 7.17 -1.93 0.64
CA LEU A 28 7.27 -0.99 -0.47
C LEU A 28 6.99 0.44 -0.01
N VAL A 29 5.92 0.66 0.75
CA VAL A 29 5.55 1.97 1.33
C VAL A 29 6.62 2.49 2.28
N ALA A 30 7.13 1.65 3.19
CA ALA A 30 8.20 2.04 4.10
C ALA A 30 9.48 2.48 3.38
N GLN A 31 9.81 1.80 2.26
CA GLN A 31 10.96 2.16 1.45
C GLN A 31 10.74 3.50 0.73
N ILE A 32 9.60 3.71 0.07
CA ILE A 32 9.29 4.96 -0.63
C ILE A 32 9.31 6.13 0.37
N ARG A 33 8.69 5.94 1.55
CA ARG A 33 8.70 6.93 2.63
C ARG A 33 10.13 7.31 3.04
N ARG A 34 11.03 6.33 3.19
CA ARG A 34 12.43 6.60 3.49
C ARG A 34 13.12 7.35 2.36
N ASP A 35 12.91 6.93 1.11
CA ASP A 35 13.52 7.55 -0.07
C ASP A 35 13.04 9.01 -0.24
N PHE A 36 11.77 9.29 0.05
CA PHE A 36 11.20 10.64 0.05
C PHE A 36 11.82 11.53 1.13
N HIS A 37 11.81 11.09 2.40
CA HIS A 37 12.35 11.88 3.51
C HIS A 37 13.87 12.07 3.47
N THR A 38 14.60 11.20 2.76
CA THR A 38 16.04 11.35 2.53
C THR A 38 16.37 12.16 1.27
N GLY A 39 15.35 12.60 0.52
CA GLY A 39 15.51 13.40 -0.70
C GLY A 39 16.00 12.60 -1.91
N VAL A 40 15.94 11.27 -1.86
CA VAL A 40 16.32 10.37 -2.96
C VAL A 40 15.23 10.34 -4.03
N SER A 41 13.95 10.38 -3.61
CA SER A 41 12.81 10.53 -4.52
C SER A 41 12.07 11.83 -4.22
N PRO A 42 11.95 12.78 -5.17
CA PRO A 42 11.24 14.03 -4.94
C PRO A 42 9.71 13.90 -5.04
N ASP A 43 9.22 12.83 -5.67
CA ASP A 43 7.79 12.60 -5.90
C ASP A 43 7.39 11.19 -5.39
N PRO A 44 6.78 11.10 -4.19
CA PRO A 44 6.35 9.83 -3.63
C PRO A 44 5.13 9.23 -4.35
N GLU A 45 4.32 10.04 -5.04
CA GLU A 45 3.16 9.57 -5.80
C GLU A 45 3.60 8.83 -7.05
N GLU A 46 4.52 9.42 -7.81
CA GLU A 46 5.09 8.79 -9.01
C GLU A 46 5.83 7.49 -8.63
N ASP A 47 6.61 7.50 -7.55
CA ASP A 47 7.37 6.32 -7.12
C ASP A 47 6.45 5.20 -6.61
N LEU A 48 5.36 5.53 -5.90
CA LEU A 48 4.35 4.55 -5.49
C LEU A 48 3.66 3.91 -6.70
N ARG A 49 3.18 4.70 -7.68
CA ARG A 49 2.55 4.15 -8.91
C ARG A 49 3.50 3.23 -9.66
N ARG A 50 4.74 3.67 -9.88
CA ARG A 50 5.73 2.90 -10.62
C ARG A 50 5.99 1.54 -9.96
N ARG A 51 6.20 1.52 -8.64
CA ARG A 51 6.54 0.28 -7.94
C ARG A 51 5.35 -0.67 -7.77
N LEU A 52 4.13 -0.16 -7.64
CA LEU A 52 2.91 -0.99 -7.73
C LEU A 52 2.82 -1.67 -9.10
N GLY A 53 3.08 -0.92 -10.19
CA GLY A 53 3.16 -1.47 -11.54
C GLY A 53 4.27 -2.51 -11.71
N ASP A 54 5.48 -2.23 -11.23
CA ASP A 54 6.64 -3.13 -11.31
C ASP A 54 6.41 -4.44 -10.54
N SER A 55 5.62 -4.40 -9.45
CA SER A 55 5.29 -5.55 -8.61
C SER A 55 4.02 -6.29 -9.04
N GLY A 56 3.26 -5.74 -9.99
CA GLY A 56 1.96 -6.28 -10.41
C GLY A 56 0.90 -6.22 -9.32
N ILE A 57 1.06 -5.35 -8.31
CA ILE A 57 0.08 -5.17 -7.24
C ILE A 57 -0.96 -4.16 -7.70
N GLU A 58 -2.21 -4.62 -7.82
CA GLU A 58 -3.37 -3.77 -8.09
C GLU A 58 -4.05 -3.40 -6.77
N ILE A 59 -4.26 -2.10 -6.54
CA ILE A 59 -4.99 -1.55 -5.39
C ILE A 59 -6.05 -0.57 -5.89
N SER A 60 -7.05 -0.29 -5.05
CA SER A 60 -8.05 0.73 -5.35
C SER A 60 -7.47 2.14 -5.23
N ASP A 61 -8.12 3.12 -5.88
CA ASP A 61 -7.74 4.54 -5.76
C ASP A 61 -7.81 5.02 -4.30
N ASP A 62 -8.84 4.61 -3.54
CA ASP A 62 -8.98 4.94 -2.11
C ASP A 62 -7.80 4.41 -1.28
N GLU A 63 -7.30 3.21 -1.61
CA GLU A 63 -6.17 2.64 -0.91
C GLU A 63 -4.86 3.31 -1.33
N PHE A 64 -4.72 3.61 -2.61
CA PHE A 64 -3.59 4.38 -3.12
C PHE A 64 -3.47 5.75 -2.42
N GLU A 65 -4.58 6.48 -2.28
CA GLU A 65 -4.62 7.77 -1.59
C GLU A 65 -4.23 7.64 -0.11
N LYS A 66 -4.69 6.59 0.59
CA LYS A 66 -4.30 6.34 1.99
C LYS A 66 -2.81 6.07 2.13
N LEU A 67 -2.25 5.23 1.26
CA LEU A 67 -0.82 4.92 1.28
C LEU A 67 0.03 6.15 0.97
N LEU A 68 -0.39 6.95 -0.02
CA LEU A 68 0.28 8.20 -0.34
C LEU A 68 0.22 9.19 0.83
N ALA A 69 -0.92 9.29 1.52
CA ALA A 69 -1.03 10.10 2.73
C ALA A 69 -0.10 9.62 3.84
N ASP A 70 0.04 8.31 4.05
CA ASP A 70 0.97 7.73 5.03
C ASP A 70 2.45 7.99 4.69
N ILE A 71 2.81 7.96 3.40
CA ILE A 71 4.16 8.29 2.94
C ILE A 71 4.50 9.76 3.22
N ASN A 72 3.54 10.66 3.00
CA ASN A 72 3.69 12.09 3.24
C ASN A 72 3.54 12.48 4.72
N ALA A 73 3.06 11.58 5.57
CA ALA A 73 2.95 11.81 7.00
C ALA A 73 4.33 11.70 7.67
N GLU A 74 4.73 12.75 8.38
CA GLU A 74 6.00 12.87 9.10
C GLU A 74 5.97 12.14 10.45
#